data_AF-A0A354SKR2-F1
#
_entry.id   AF-A0A354SKR2-F1
#
_cell.length_a   1.000
_cell.length_b   1.000
_cell.length_c   1.000
_cell.angle_alpha   90.00
_cell.angle_beta   90.00
_cell.angle_gamma   90.00
#
_symmetry.space_group_name_H-M   'P 1'
#
loop_
_entity.id
_entity.type
_entity.pdbx_description
1 polymer ?
#
loop_
_entity_poly.entity_id
_entity_poly.type
_entity_poly.pdbx_seq_one_letter_code
_entity_poly.pdbx_strand_id
1 'polypeptide(L)'
;MLHILLIGVIVFIAGMAWGAFFMLEFIRRSDAPSDFANAVLAQFDRRIVRGTIPTRATQVGGDHYRSKAIQPWDAMESWMSPEQFKGFLRGNAIKYLARCDDKGGIEDIKKAEHYLAKILEGKKEPAK
;
A
#
# COMPACT_ATOMS: atom_id res chain seq x y z
N MET A 1 -56.99 11.84 -16.40
CA MET A 1 -56.22 10.70 -15.83
C MET A 1 -55.09 10.21 -16.74
N LEU A 2 -55.30 10.08 -18.06
CA LEU A 2 -54.28 9.61 -19.02
C LEU A 2 -53.00 10.50 -19.11
N HIS A 3 -53.14 11.83 -19.01
CA HIS A 3 -52.00 12.74 -19.11
C HIS A 3 -51.02 12.70 -17.92
N ILE A 4 -51.50 12.39 -16.71
CA ILE A 4 -50.66 12.33 -15.50
C ILE A 4 -49.77 11.08 -15.54
N LEU A 5 -50.29 9.95 -16.04
CA LEU A 5 -49.54 8.71 -16.25
C LEU A 5 -48.42 8.89 -17.30
N LEU A 6 -48.71 9.62 -18.39
CA LEU A 6 -47.72 9.88 -19.44
C LEU A 6 -46.54 10.73 -18.93
N ILE A 7 -46.82 11.78 -18.14
CA ILE A 7 -45.78 12.62 -17.55
C ILE A 7 -44.91 11.82 -16.56
N GLY A 8 -45.51 10.97 -15.74
CA GLY A 8 -44.79 10.11 -14.81
C GLY A 8 -43.81 9.14 -15.51
N VAL A 9 -44.22 8.55 -16.63
CA VAL A 9 -43.36 7.65 -17.43
C VAL A 9 -42.20 8.43 -18.07
N ILE A 10 -42.44 9.64 -18.58
CA ILE A 10 -41.39 10.48 -19.18
C ILE A 10 -40.36 10.89 -18.13
N VAL A 11 -40.80 11.30 -16.93
CA VAL A 11 -39.90 11.70 -15.83
C VAL A 11 -39.09 10.50 -15.32
N PHE A 12 -39.70 9.31 -15.25
CA PHE A 12 -39.01 8.08 -14.84
C PHE A 12 -37.94 7.66 -15.86
N ILE A 13 -38.27 7.67 -17.15
CA ILE A 13 -37.31 7.33 -18.23
C ILE A 13 -36.18 8.36 -18.30
N ALA A 14 -36.49 9.66 -18.15
CA ALA A 14 -35.48 10.72 -18.12
C ALA A 14 -34.53 10.58 -16.91
N GLY A 15 -35.05 10.21 -15.73
CA GLY A 15 -34.25 9.94 -14.54
C GLY A 15 -33.30 8.74 -14.70
N MET A 16 -33.78 7.64 -15.32
CA MET A 16 -32.93 6.49 -15.63
C MET A 16 -31.82 6.83 -16.63
N ALA A 17 -32.15 7.61 -17.67
CA ALA A 17 -31.18 8.05 -18.66
C ALA A 17 -30.10 8.96 -18.05
N TRP A 18 -30.48 9.86 -17.14
CA TRP A 18 -29.53 10.69 -16.39
C TRP A 18 -28.65 9.90 -15.43
N GLY A 19 -29.23 8.93 -14.72
CA GLY A 19 -28.48 8.02 -13.85
C GLY A 19 -27.44 7.21 -14.63
N ALA A 20 -27.83 6.63 -15.77
CA ALA A 20 -26.93 5.90 -16.64
C ALA A 20 -25.83 6.79 -17.24
N PHE A 21 -26.16 8.01 -17.66
CA PHE A 21 -25.18 8.99 -18.13
C PHE A 21 -24.18 9.39 -17.05
N PHE A 22 -24.65 9.62 -15.81
CA PHE A 22 -23.78 9.97 -14.69
C PHE A 22 -22.91 8.80 -14.24
N MET A 23 -23.42 7.57 -14.29
CA MET A 23 -22.64 6.36 -14.00
C MET A 23 -21.59 6.10 -15.09
N LEU A 24 -21.94 6.27 -16.37
CA LEU A 24 -21.00 6.14 -17.48
C LEU A 24 -19.94 7.24 -17.46
N GLU A 25 -20.31 8.48 -17.12
CA GLU A 25 -19.36 9.58 -16.97
C GLU A 25 -18.49 9.43 -15.71
N PHE A 26 -19.02 8.87 -14.62
CA PHE A 26 -18.25 8.48 -13.45
C PHE A 26 -17.26 7.36 -13.77
N ILE A 27 -17.68 6.32 -14.49
CA ILE A 27 -16.81 5.24 -14.97
C ILE A 27 -15.70 5.82 -15.88
N ARG A 28 -16.07 6.63 -16.87
CA ARG A 28 -15.14 7.32 -17.79
C ARG A 28 -14.16 8.26 -17.06
N ARG A 29 -14.56 8.86 -15.94
CA ARG A 29 -13.69 9.70 -15.09
C ARG A 29 -12.89 8.91 -14.05
N SER A 30 -13.34 7.71 -13.70
CA SER A 30 -12.69 6.81 -12.74
C SER A 30 -11.62 5.92 -13.37
N ASP A 31 -11.61 5.81 -14.70
CA ASP A 31 -10.48 5.30 -15.48
C ASP A 31 -9.32 6.30 -15.39
N ALA A 32 -8.62 6.30 -14.27
CA ALA A 32 -7.26 6.80 -14.24
C ALA A 32 -6.52 6.10 -15.40
N PRO A 33 -5.86 6.85 -16.32
CA PRO A 33 -5.22 6.25 -17.48
C PRO A 33 -4.38 5.07 -17.03
N SER A 34 -4.43 3.94 -17.74
CA SER A 34 -3.54 2.82 -17.45
C SER A 34 -2.09 3.29 -17.33
N ASP A 35 -1.73 4.34 -18.08
CA ASP A 35 -0.46 5.05 -17.98
C ASP A 35 -0.22 5.76 -16.65
N PHE A 36 -1.24 6.27 -15.95
CA PHE A 36 -1.10 6.83 -14.60
C PHE A 36 -0.96 5.71 -13.56
N ALA A 37 -1.79 4.67 -13.61
CA ALA A 37 -1.62 3.52 -12.73
C ALA A 37 -0.24 2.86 -12.95
N ASN A 38 0.16 2.69 -14.21
CA ASN A 38 1.47 2.17 -14.59
C ASN A 38 2.60 3.14 -14.29
N ALA A 39 2.40 4.46 -14.38
CA ALA A 39 3.39 5.47 -13.99
C ALA A 39 3.56 5.52 -12.48
N VAL A 40 2.49 5.41 -11.70
CA VAL A 40 2.53 5.29 -10.24
C VAL A 40 3.22 3.99 -9.86
N LEU A 41 2.91 2.87 -10.52
CA LEU A 41 3.61 1.59 -10.33
C LEU A 41 5.07 1.62 -10.81
N ALA A 42 5.41 2.45 -11.80
CA ALA A 42 6.78 2.65 -12.28
C ALA A 42 7.58 3.64 -11.42
N GLN A 43 6.91 4.60 -10.76
CA GLN A 43 7.48 5.52 -9.77
C GLN A 43 7.62 4.87 -8.39
N PHE A 44 6.75 3.91 -8.05
CA PHE A 44 7.01 2.94 -6.99
C PHE A 44 8.23 2.11 -7.40
N ASP A 45 9.38 2.54 -6.91
CA ASP A 45 10.70 2.08 -7.27
C ASP A 45 10.77 0.55 -7.49
N ARG A 46 11.26 0.14 -8.68
CA ARG A 46 11.59 -1.25 -9.02
C ARG A 46 12.57 -1.91 -8.02
N ARG A 47 13.18 -1.14 -7.11
CA ARG A 47 13.99 -1.64 -5.99
C ARG A 47 13.19 -2.31 -4.87
N ILE A 48 11.90 -1.99 -4.65
CA ILE A 48 11.06 -2.72 -3.68
C ILE A 48 10.93 -4.21 -4.08
N VAL A 49 11.01 -4.50 -5.38
CA VAL A 49 10.79 -5.84 -5.96
C VAL A 49 12.10 -6.62 -6.18
N ARG A 50 13.26 -5.96 -6.27
CA ARG A 50 14.54 -6.64 -6.53
C ARG A 50 15.40 -6.75 -5.27
N GLY A 51 15.24 -7.89 -4.58
CA GLY A 51 16.11 -8.37 -3.50
C GLY A 51 17.57 -8.49 -3.92
N THR A 52 18.30 -7.39 -3.87
CA THR A 52 19.73 -7.34 -4.17
C THR A 52 20.58 -7.12 -2.92
N ILE A 53 19.99 -6.64 -1.82
CA ILE A 53 20.67 -6.47 -0.54
C ILE A 53 19.73 -6.96 0.58
N PRO A 54 20.16 -7.93 1.42
CA PRO A 54 19.37 -8.36 2.57
C PRO A 54 19.08 -7.21 3.53
N THR A 55 17.87 -7.12 4.08
CA THR A 55 17.48 -6.09 5.05
C THR A 55 18.45 -6.04 6.23
N ARG A 56 18.92 -7.20 6.69
CA ARG A 56 19.97 -7.35 7.72
C ARG A 56 21.27 -6.59 7.41
N ALA A 57 21.64 -6.45 6.15
CA ALA A 57 22.88 -5.78 5.73
C ALA A 57 22.76 -4.24 5.72
N THR A 58 21.55 -3.70 5.91
CA THR A 58 21.29 -2.25 5.90
C THR A 58 20.68 -1.80 7.24
N GLN A 59 20.82 -0.53 7.56
CA GLN A 59 20.15 0.11 8.70
C GLN A 59 19.83 1.55 8.33
N VAL A 60 18.63 2.01 8.69
CA VAL A 60 18.20 3.40 8.50
C VAL A 60 18.47 4.20 9.77
N GLY A 61 19.15 5.35 9.65
CA GLY A 61 19.44 6.25 10.77
C GLY A 61 20.65 5.84 11.61
N GLY A 62 21.64 5.14 11.03
CA GLY A 62 22.90 4.75 11.68
C GLY A 62 23.34 3.34 11.30
N ASP A 63 24.28 2.75 12.04
CA ASP A 63 24.84 1.41 11.78
C ASP A 63 24.98 0.52 13.04
N HIS A 64 24.50 0.99 14.19
CA HIS A 64 24.70 0.35 15.50
C HIS A 64 24.26 -1.12 15.57
N TYR A 65 23.14 -1.49 14.95
CA TYR A 65 22.64 -2.87 14.94
C TYR A 65 23.20 -3.67 13.78
N ARG A 66 23.56 -3.02 12.67
CA ARG A 66 24.17 -3.69 11.50
C ARG A 66 25.47 -4.42 11.87
N SER A 67 26.28 -3.86 12.76
CA SER A 67 27.55 -4.46 13.19
C SER A 67 27.39 -5.57 14.23
N LYS A 68 26.19 -5.83 14.73
CA LYS A 68 25.95 -6.85 15.76
C LYS A 68 25.69 -8.22 15.14
N ALA A 69 26.16 -9.25 15.83
CA ALA A 69 25.92 -10.65 15.48
C ALA A 69 24.44 -11.04 15.57
N ILE A 70 23.67 -10.41 16.47
CA ILE A 70 22.22 -10.60 16.61
C ILE A 70 21.58 -9.22 16.67
N GLN A 71 20.61 -8.99 15.79
CA GLN A 71 19.76 -7.81 15.77
C GLN A 71 18.48 -8.07 16.57
N PRO A 72 17.83 -7.03 17.11
CA PRO A 72 16.63 -7.21 17.92
C PRO A 72 15.53 -8.02 17.23
N TRP A 73 15.31 -7.82 15.93
CA TRP A 73 14.30 -8.58 15.21
C TRP A 73 14.65 -10.06 15.04
N ASP A 74 15.93 -10.47 15.17
CA ASP A 74 16.33 -11.87 14.99
C ASP A 74 15.88 -12.67 16.21
N ALA A 75 16.04 -12.07 17.40
CA ALA A 75 15.48 -12.61 18.63
C ALA A 75 13.96 -12.74 18.52
N MET A 76 13.28 -11.70 18.03
CA MET A 76 11.82 -11.73 17.85
C MET A 76 11.39 -12.81 16.85
N GLU A 77 12.10 -12.95 15.73
CA GLU A 77 11.85 -13.99 14.72
C GLU A 77 12.03 -15.40 15.31
N SER A 78 12.98 -15.58 16.25
CA SER A 78 13.20 -16.85 16.93
C SER A 78 12.20 -17.17 18.04
N TRP A 79 11.61 -16.16 18.68
CA TRP A 79 10.73 -16.32 19.85
C TRP A 79 9.24 -16.31 19.52
N MET A 80 8.87 -15.77 18.36
CA MET A 80 7.48 -15.57 17.97
C MET A 80 7.03 -16.56 16.91
N SER A 81 5.72 -16.83 16.84
CA SER A 81 5.14 -17.48 15.67
C SER A 81 5.37 -16.60 14.41
N PRO A 82 5.33 -17.18 13.20
CA PRO A 82 5.46 -16.42 11.97
C PRO A 82 4.44 -15.26 11.86
N GLU A 83 3.21 -15.49 12.31
CA GLU A 83 2.12 -14.50 12.32
C GLU A 83 2.41 -13.37 13.31
N GLN A 84 2.89 -13.72 14.51
CA GLN A 84 3.27 -12.76 15.55
C GLN A 84 4.46 -11.91 15.11
N PHE A 85 5.49 -12.51 14.53
CA PHE A 85 6.65 -11.80 14.00
C PHE A 85 6.25 -10.84 12.86
N LYS A 86 5.42 -11.31 11.93
CA LYS A 86 4.84 -10.46 10.87
C LYS A 86 4.01 -9.32 11.47
N GLY A 87 3.25 -9.57 12.53
CA GLY A 87 2.52 -8.56 13.29
C GLY A 87 3.45 -7.51 13.91
N PHE A 88 4.55 -7.94 14.52
CA PHE A 88 5.59 -7.07 15.07
C PHE A 88 6.21 -6.16 14.00
N LEU A 89 6.57 -6.70 12.83
CA LEU A 89 7.13 -5.91 11.73
C LEU A 89 6.11 -4.89 11.21
N ARG A 90 4.85 -5.29 11.03
CA ARG A 90 3.75 -4.40 10.60
C ARG A 90 3.49 -3.28 11.60
N GLY A 91 3.43 -3.62 12.89
CA GLY A 91 3.22 -2.63 13.95
C GLY A 91 4.31 -1.58 13.99
N ASN A 92 5.57 -1.98 13.79
CA ASN A 92 6.68 -1.02 13.70
C ASN A 92 6.59 -0.12 12.48
N ALA A 93 6.24 -0.65 11.30
CA ALA A 93 6.01 0.17 10.11
C ALA A 93 4.92 1.23 10.35
N ILE A 94 3.77 0.83 10.92
CA ILE A 94 2.67 1.75 11.28
C ILE A 94 3.15 2.80 12.28
N LYS A 95 3.88 2.40 13.32
CA LYS A 95 4.46 3.31 14.33
C LYS A 95 5.32 4.40 13.69
N TYR A 96 6.16 4.06 12.70
CA TYR A 96 7.01 5.05 12.02
C TYR A 96 6.20 5.95 11.08
N LEU A 97 5.23 5.40 10.34
CA LEU A 97 4.34 6.20 9.50
C LEU A 97 3.50 7.18 10.33
N ALA A 98 2.98 6.75 11.48
CA ALA A 98 2.21 7.62 12.37
C ALA A 98 3.05 8.73 13.02
N ARG A 99 4.38 8.60 13.06
CA ARG A 99 5.30 9.54 13.72
C ARG A 99 6.04 10.45 12.74
N CYS A 100 5.97 10.20 11.43
CA CYS A 100 6.82 10.89 10.47
C CYS A 100 6.52 12.40 10.44
N ASP A 101 5.26 12.81 10.48
CA ASP A 101 4.88 14.21 10.34
C ASP A 101 5.26 15.03 11.59
N ASP A 102 5.26 14.41 12.76
CA ASP A 102 5.52 15.09 14.04
C ASP A 102 7.00 15.12 14.45
N LYS A 103 7.83 14.19 13.97
CA LYS A 103 9.21 14.04 14.49
C LYS A 103 10.26 13.65 13.45
N GLY A 104 10.13 12.47 12.84
CA GLY A 104 11.25 11.89 12.09
C GLY A 104 11.20 12.11 10.58
N GLY A 105 10.13 12.71 10.05
CA GLY A 105 9.96 13.03 8.64
C GLY A 105 10.29 11.87 7.72
N ILE A 106 11.11 12.15 6.71
CA ILE A 106 11.55 11.19 5.70
C ILE A 106 12.33 10.01 6.30
N GLU A 107 13.07 10.21 7.40
CA GLU A 107 13.83 9.11 8.02
C GLU A 107 12.90 8.04 8.58
N ASP A 108 11.75 8.44 9.13
CA ASP A 108 10.75 7.49 9.62
C ASP A 108 10.05 6.76 8.47
N ILE A 109 9.80 7.44 7.36
CA ILE A 109 9.29 6.79 6.14
C ILE A 109 10.25 5.69 5.68
N LYS A 110 11.56 5.97 5.65
CA LYS A 110 12.59 4.98 5.31
C LYS A 110 12.67 3.83 6.32
N LYS A 111 12.48 4.10 7.62
CA LYS A 111 12.39 3.04 8.64
C LYS A 111 11.16 2.17 8.41
N ALA A 112 10.02 2.75 8.08
CA ALA A 112 8.81 1.98 7.75
C ALA A 112 9.03 1.10 6.52
N GLU A 113 9.61 1.65 5.45
CA GLU A 113 10.01 0.92 4.24
C GLU A 113 10.90 -0.28 4.59
N HIS A 114 11.89 -0.09 5.46
CA HIS A 114 12.80 -1.16 5.88
C HIS A 114 12.08 -2.33 6.59
N TYR A 115 11.11 -2.04 7.46
CA TYR A 115 10.27 -3.09 8.08
C TYR A 115 9.39 -3.82 7.05
N LEU A 116 8.84 -3.08 6.07
CA LEU A 116 8.04 -3.67 5.00
C LEU A 116 8.90 -4.56 4.08
N ALA A 117 10.13 -4.15 3.77
CA ALA A 117 11.08 -4.95 3.00
C ALA A 117 11.39 -6.28 3.69
N LYS A 118 11.61 -6.29 5.02
CA LYS A 118 11.85 -7.54 5.77
C LYS A 118 10.63 -8.49 5.72
N ILE A 119 9.40 -7.96 5.69
CA ILE A 119 8.19 -8.79 5.49
C ILE A 119 8.19 -9.42 4.09
N LEU A 120 8.61 -8.67 3.07
CA LEU A 120 8.67 -9.16 1.69
C LEU A 120 9.78 -10.20 1.50
N GLU A 121 10.92 -10.06 2.16
CA GLU A 121 11.99 -11.09 2.12
C GLU A 121 11.53 -12.46 2.60
N GLY A 122 10.65 -12.51 3.60
CA GLY A 122 10.03 -13.76 4.07
C GLY A 122 9.04 -14.36 3.07
N LYS A 123 8.61 -13.61 2.06
CA LYS A 123 7.71 -14.06 0.99
C LYS A 123 8.51 -14.33 -0.28
N LYS A 124 8.95 -15.56 -0.49
CA LYS A 124 9.23 -16.02 -1.85
C LYS A 124 7.88 -16.08 -2.59
N GLU A 125 7.69 -15.24 -3.61
CA GLU A 125 6.59 -15.48 -4.55
C GLU A 125 6.80 -16.88 -5.15
N PRO A 126 5.76 -17.73 -5.27
CA PRO A 126 5.87 -18.91 -6.09
C PRO A 126 6.25 -18.45 -7.49
N ALA A 127 7.32 -19.02 -8.05
CA ALA A 127 7.70 -18.78 -9.43
C ALA A 127 6.46 -18.98 -10.30
N LYS A 128 6.06 -17.92 -11.02
CA LYS A 128 4.98 -17.98 -12.01
C LYS A 128 5.37 -18.88 -13.17
#